data_AF-A0A1F5CRS0-F1
#
_entry.id   AF-A0A1F5CRS0-F1
#
_cell.length_a   1.000
_cell.length_b   1.000
_cell.length_c   1.000
_cell.angle_alpha   90.00
_cell.angle_beta   90.00
_cell.angle_gamma   90.00
#
_symmetry.space_group_name_H-M   'P 1'
#
loop_
_entity.id
_entity.type
_entity.pdbx_description
1 polymer ?
#
loop_
_entity_poly.entity_id
_entity_poly.type
_entity_poly.pdbx_seq_one_letter_code
_entity_poly.pdbx_strand_id
1 'polypeptide(L)'
;MAAEKKPSRMYFAGAYVSFGIAFIGVELLALIYGVSPADPELQANLSILIVGIHLLGGVVGGFLMAKRSQGDRLQSGTVTGVLAYIIEQIVHATLYGWGAVGNVYTMLALIGGSMAGAVSYDSQVKRLERIRGGQPAKDEGVSPDGSLGEPGADTPSGG
;
A
#
# COMPACT_ATOMS: atom_id res chain seq x y z
N MET A 1 -24.11 1.24 16.47
CA MET A 1 -24.02 0.72 15.08
C MET A 1 -22.80 1.34 14.42
N ALA A 2 -21.72 0.56 14.24
CA ALA A 2 -20.56 1.05 13.51
C ALA A 2 -20.95 1.18 12.03
N ALA A 3 -20.88 2.39 11.48
CA ALA A 3 -21.18 2.63 10.07
C ALA A 3 -20.23 1.78 9.21
N GLU A 4 -20.79 0.85 8.42
CA GLU A 4 -20.05 0.15 7.36
C GLU A 4 -19.32 1.20 6.52
N LYS A 5 -17.99 1.22 6.62
CA LYS A 5 -17.18 2.08 5.75
C LYS A 5 -17.33 1.54 4.34
N LYS A 6 -18.17 2.21 3.54
CA LYS A 6 -18.35 1.89 2.13
C LYS A 6 -16.96 1.79 1.46
N PRO A 7 -16.65 0.69 0.76
CA PRO A 7 -15.33 0.45 0.16
C PRO A 7 -14.90 1.59 -0.77
N SER A 8 -15.86 2.26 -1.43
CA SER A 8 -15.63 3.45 -2.25
C SER A 8 -14.92 4.59 -1.50
N ARG A 9 -15.27 4.85 -0.24
CA ARG A 9 -14.65 5.94 0.55
C ARG A 9 -13.16 5.69 0.79
N MET A 10 -12.74 4.43 0.86
CA MET A 10 -11.34 4.10 1.06
C MET A 10 -10.52 4.37 -0.20
N TYR A 11 -11.06 4.02 -1.38
CA TYR A 11 -10.40 4.32 -2.66
C TYR A 11 -10.18 5.82 -2.86
N PHE A 12 -11.20 6.64 -2.57
CA PHE A 12 -11.09 8.10 -2.61
C PHE A 12 -10.06 8.62 -1.63
N ALA A 13 -10.00 8.10 -0.39
CA ALA A 13 -8.99 8.52 0.57
C ALA A 13 -7.56 8.26 0.07
N GLY A 14 -7.31 7.06 -0.48
CA GLY A 14 -6.01 6.75 -1.10
C GLY A 14 -5.71 7.65 -2.29
N ALA A 15 -6.72 7.90 -3.13
CA ALA A 15 -6.60 8.74 -4.32
C ALA A 15 -6.27 10.18 -3.97
N TYR A 16 -6.94 10.77 -2.97
CA TYR A 16 -6.64 12.12 -2.48
C TYR A 16 -5.24 12.24 -1.90
N VAL A 17 -4.72 11.20 -1.23
CA VAL A 17 -3.34 11.20 -0.75
C VAL A 17 -2.36 11.14 -1.92
N SER A 18 -2.56 10.25 -2.88
CA SER A 18 -1.69 10.17 -4.07
C SER A 18 -1.68 11.47 -4.86
N PHE A 19 -2.86 11.98 -5.19
CA PHE A 19 -3.04 13.26 -5.87
C PHE A 19 -2.41 14.40 -5.06
N GLY A 20 -2.71 14.50 -3.77
CA GLY A 20 -2.25 15.61 -2.93
C GLY A 20 -0.73 15.69 -2.84
N ILE A 21 -0.03 14.55 -2.72
CA ILE A 21 1.44 14.51 -2.74
C ILE A 21 1.97 14.98 -4.10
N ALA A 22 1.40 14.47 -5.20
CA ALA A 22 1.83 14.84 -6.53
C ALA A 22 1.61 16.34 -6.80
N PHE A 23 0.39 16.83 -6.52
CA PHE A 23 -0.01 18.21 -6.69
C PHE A 23 0.87 19.17 -5.88
N ILE A 24 0.97 18.98 -4.56
CA ILE A 24 1.80 19.86 -3.71
C ILE A 24 3.26 19.85 -4.14
N GLY A 25 3.78 18.69 -4.57
CA GLY A 25 5.15 18.59 -5.05
C GLY A 25 5.40 19.43 -6.32
N VAL A 26 4.48 19.39 -7.28
CA VAL A 26 4.58 20.19 -8.51
C VAL A 26 4.36 21.68 -8.22
N GLU A 27 3.37 22.04 -7.39
CA GLU A 27 3.13 23.42 -6.96
C GLU A 27 4.36 24.02 -6.26
N LEU A 28 5.02 23.24 -5.39
CA LEU A 28 6.22 23.68 -4.72
C LEU A 28 7.38 23.91 -5.70
N LEU A 29 7.53 23.05 -6.71
CA LEU A 29 8.52 23.28 -7.77
C LEU A 29 8.21 24.56 -8.53
N ALA A 30 6.98 24.75 -8.97
CA ALA A 30 6.57 25.95 -9.68
C ALA A 30 6.83 27.23 -8.86
N LEU A 31 6.52 27.19 -7.56
CA LEU A 31 6.79 28.28 -6.62
C LEU A 31 8.29 28.60 -6.49
N ILE A 32 9.16 27.59 -6.40
CA ILE A 32 10.62 27.78 -6.31
C ILE A 32 11.17 28.45 -7.56
N TYR A 33 10.64 28.09 -8.74
CA TYR A 33 11.08 28.64 -10.02
C TYR A 33 10.34 29.94 -10.40
N GLY A 34 9.36 30.37 -9.60
CA GLY A 34 8.60 31.61 -9.85
C GLY A 34 7.71 31.56 -11.09
N VAL A 35 7.30 30.37 -11.52
CA VAL A 35 6.50 30.14 -12.73
C VAL A 35 5.22 29.38 -12.41
N SER A 36 4.32 29.26 -13.39
CA SER A 36 3.13 28.43 -13.26
C SER A 36 3.49 26.94 -13.31
N PRO A 37 2.80 26.06 -12.57
CA PRO A 37 2.88 24.60 -12.77
C PRO A 37 2.58 24.16 -14.21
N ALA A 38 1.79 24.93 -14.94
CA ALA A 38 1.45 24.71 -16.34
C ALA A 38 2.49 25.26 -17.33
N ASP A 39 3.58 25.86 -16.84
CA ASP A 39 4.62 26.40 -17.70
C ASP A 39 5.32 25.28 -18.50
N PRO A 40 5.38 25.38 -19.84
CA PRO A 40 5.92 24.32 -20.68
C PRO A 40 7.43 24.14 -20.50
N GLU A 41 8.18 25.20 -20.18
CA GLU A 41 9.63 25.10 -19.95
C GLU A 41 9.91 24.38 -18.63
N LEU A 42 9.15 24.69 -17.57
CA LEU A 42 9.20 23.96 -16.30
C LEU A 42 8.93 22.47 -16.52
N GLN A 43 7.84 22.15 -17.24
CA GLN A 43 7.42 20.77 -17.52
C GLN A 43 8.46 20.01 -18.35
N ALA A 44 9.08 20.66 -19.35
CA ALA A 44 10.11 20.04 -20.17
C ALA A 44 11.41 19.79 -19.39
N ASN A 45 11.91 20.83 -18.71
CA ASN A 45 13.21 20.81 -18.03
C ASN A 45 13.20 19.90 -16.79
N LEU A 46 12.06 19.81 -16.10
CA LEU A 46 11.92 19.03 -14.87
C LEU A 46 11.05 17.79 -15.04
N SER A 47 10.81 17.34 -16.28
CA SER A 47 9.95 16.20 -16.61
C SER A 47 10.22 14.95 -15.77
N ILE A 48 11.49 14.54 -15.64
CA ILE A 48 11.89 13.37 -14.84
C ILE A 48 11.55 13.55 -13.35
N LEU A 49 11.80 14.74 -12.81
CA LEU A 49 11.53 15.05 -11.41
C LEU A 49 10.02 15.08 -11.14
N ILE A 50 9.26 15.70 -12.03
CA ILE A 50 7.78 15.74 -11.97
C ILE A 50 7.23 14.32 -12.02
N VAL A 51 7.70 13.49 -12.95
CA VAL A 51 7.33 12.06 -13.02
C VAL A 51 7.70 11.33 -11.72
N GLY A 52 8.87 11.61 -11.14
CA GLY A 52 9.29 11.03 -9.86
C GLY A 52 8.37 11.43 -8.69
N ILE A 53 7.91 12.68 -8.65
CA ILE A 53 6.95 13.17 -7.66
C ILE A 53 5.60 12.46 -7.79
N HIS A 54 5.10 12.28 -9.02
CA HIS A 54 3.87 11.53 -9.29
C HIS A 54 4.02 10.05 -8.91
N LEU A 55 5.17 9.45 -9.22
CA LEU A 55 5.48 8.08 -8.83
C LEU A 55 5.46 7.94 -7.30
N LEU A 56 6.09 8.86 -6.58
CA LEU A 56 6.11 8.87 -5.12
C LEU A 56 4.70 9.03 -4.54
N GLY A 57 3.91 9.97 -5.07
CA GLY A 57 2.51 10.14 -4.70
C GLY A 57 1.71 8.85 -4.91
N GLY A 58 1.86 8.22 -6.08
CA GLY A 58 1.29 6.91 -6.38
C GLY A 58 1.67 5.86 -5.34
N VAL A 59 2.97 5.64 -5.12
CA VAL A 59 3.49 4.65 -4.17
C VAL A 59 2.88 4.83 -2.78
N VAL A 60 2.86 6.07 -2.27
CA VAL A 60 2.34 6.33 -0.92
C VAL A 60 0.83 6.06 -0.84
N GLY A 61 0.04 6.57 -1.79
CA GLY A 61 -1.41 6.37 -1.77
C GLY A 61 -1.81 4.91 -1.99
N GLY A 62 -1.16 4.21 -2.92
CA GLY A 62 -1.37 2.78 -3.17
C GLY A 62 -0.99 1.91 -1.97
N PHE A 63 0.15 2.19 -1.31
CA PHE A 63 0.56 1.50 -0.09
C PHE A 63 -0.46 1.69 1.05
N LEU A 64 -0.90 2.92 1.28
CA LEU A 64 -1.88 3.23 2.33
C LEU A 64 -3.24 2.60 2.04
N MET A 65 -3.66 2.57 0.76
CA MET A 65 -4.90 1.92 0.37
C MET A 65 -4.83 0.41 0.58
N ALA A 66 -3.78 -0.25 0.10
CA ALA A 66 -3.57 -1.69 0.28
C ALA A 66 -3.52 -2.10 1.75
N LYS A 67 -3.02 -1.21 2.62
CA LYS A 67 -3.04 -1.39 4.07
C LYS A 67 -4.44 -1.45 4.68
N ARG A 68 -5.41 -0.77 4.06
CA ARG A 68 -6.78 -0.64 4.57
C ARG A 68 -7.80 -1.49 3.81
N SER A 69 -7.47 -1.95 2.60
CA SER A 69 -8.38 -2.75 1.78
C SER A 69 -8.51 -4.18 2.30
N GLN A 70 -9.74 -4.68 2.39
CA GLN A 70 -10.06 -6.09 2.57
C GLN A 70 -10.40 -6.66 1.18
N GLY A 71 -9.45 -7.33 0.53
CA GLY A 71 -9.63 -7.85 -0.83
C GLY A 71 -8.35 -7.81 -1.67
N ASP A 72 -8.51 -7.78 -2.99
CA ASP A 72 -7.40 -7.67 -3.94
C ASP A 72 -6.68 -6.33 -3.77
N ARG A 73 -5.50 -6.39 -3.16
CA ARG A 73 -4.64 -5.23 -2.89
C ARG A 73 -4.12 -4.62 -4.18
N LEU A 74 -3.82 -5.42 -5.21
CA LEU A 74 -3.30 -4.91 -6.47
C LEU A 74 -4.39 -4.13 -7.21
N GLN A 75 -5.59 -4.72 -7.33
CA GLN A 75 -6.74 -4.00 -7.88
C GLN A 75 -7.01 -2.71 -7.10
N SER A 76 -6.90 -2.76 -5.77
CA SER A 76 -7.12 -1.57 -4.94
C SER A 76 -6.13 -0.44 -5.23
N GLY A 77 -4.84 -0.78 -5.42
CA GLY A 77 -3.80 0.16 -5.80
C GLY A 77 -4.05 0.76 -7.17
N THR A 78 -4.38 -0.07 -8.17
CA THR A 78 -4.69 0.40 -9.53
C THR A 78 -5.87 1.37 -9.54
N VAL A 79 -6.98 1.02 -8.89
CA VAL A 79 -8.17 1.90 -8.81
C VAL A 79 -7.83 3.21 -8.12
N THR A 80 -7.04 3.18 -7.04
CA THR A 80 -6.56 4.39 -6.37
C THR A 80 -5.73 5.28 -7.29
N GLY A 81 -4.79 4.71 -8.06
CA GLY A 81 -3.97 5.48 -9.00
C GLY A 81 -4.79 6.10 -10.13
N VAL A 82 -5.75 5.35 -10.69
CA VAL A 82 -6.67 5.87 -11.72
C VAL A 82 -7.52 7.02 -11.17
N LEU A 83 -8.09 6.86 -9.97
CA LEU A 83 -8.87 7.92 -9.33
C LEU A 83 -8.02 9.15 -9.02
N ALA A 84 -6.77 8.96 -8.56
CA ALA A 84 -5.86 10.06 -8.31
C ALA A 84 -5.61 10.86 -9.59
N TYR A 85 -5.36 10.17 -10.72
CA TYR A 85 -5.19 10.82 -12.02
C TYR A 85 -6.45 11.56 -12.48
N ILE A 86 -7.65 10.97 -12.31
CA ILE A 86 -8.91 11.66 -12.65
C ILE A 86 -9.06 12.95 -11.83
N ILE A 87 -8.80 12.89 -10.53
CA ILE A 87 -8.84 14.07 -9.64
C ILE A 87 -7.82 15.10 -10.09
N GLU A 88 -6.59 14.68 -10.41
CA GLU A 88 -5.53 15.55 -10.92
C GLU A 88 -5.97 16.30 -12.18
N GLN A 89 -6.56 15.60 -13.15
CA GLN A 89 -7.05 16.19 -14.39
C GLN A 89 -8.16 17.23 -14.13
N ILE A 90 -9.11 16.91 -13.25
CA ILE A 90 -10.19 17.85 -12.88
C ILE A 90 -9.62 19.11 -12.22
N VAL A 91 -8.70 18.94 -11.27
CA VAL A 91 -8.12 20.07 -10.52
C VAL A 91 -7.28 20.94 -11.45
N HIS A 92 -6.37 20.36 -12.23
CA HIS A 92 -5.52 21.15 -13.13
C HIS A 92 -6.33 21.82 -14.24
N ALA A 93 -7.33 21.14 -14.80
CA ALA A 93 -8.23 21.77 -15.78
C ALA A 93 -8.99 22.97 -15.19
N THR A 94 -9.37 22.89 -13.91
CA THR A 94 -10.08 23.98 -13.22
C THR A 94 -9.16 25.15 -12.88
N LEU A 95 -7.91 24.89 -12.47
CA LEU A 95 -6.97 25.93 -12.04
C LEU A 95 -6.20 26.58 -13.19
N TYR A 96 -5.83 25.79 -14.20
CA TYR A 96 -4.87 26.20 -15.24
C TYR A 96 -5.43 26.10 -16.66
N GLY A 97 -6.63 25.54 -16.83
CA GLY A 97 -7.25 25.32 -18.13
C GLY A 97 -6.95 23.93 -18.72
N TRP A 98 -7.68 23.59 -19.79
CA TRP A 98 -7.61 22.27 -20.41
C TRP A 98 -6.26 22.03 -21.08
N GLY A 99 -5.65 20.85 -20.83
CA GLY A 99 -4.34 20.49 -21.38
C GLY A 99 -3.13 21.16 -20.71
N ALA A 100 -3.35 21.87 -19.60
CA ALA A 100 -2.30 22.61 -18.91
C ALA A 100 -1.28 21.70 -18.20
N VAL A 101 -1.73 20.59 -17.59
CA VAL A 101 -0.88 19.66 -16.83
C VAL A 101 -1.45 18.24 -16.93
N GLY A 102 -0.58 17.27 -17.19
CA GLY A 102 -0.96 15.86 -17.32
C GLY A 102 -0.42 15.24 -18.61
N ASN A 103 0.69 14.54 -18.50
CA ASN A 103 1.32 13.80 -19.58
C ASN A 103 1.04 12.31 -19.38
N VAL A 104 1.04 11.51 -20.46
CA VAL A 104 1.00 10.03 -20.37
C VAL A 104 1.99 9.47 -19.34
N TYR A 105 3.17 10.08 -19.17
CA TYR A 105 4.16 9.67 -18.18
C TYR A 105 3.72 9.94 -16.72
N THR A 106 3.04 11.05 -16.42
CA THR A 106 2.55 11.32 -15.06
C THR A 106 1.38 10.41 -14.71
N MET A 107 0.52 10.10 -15.69
CA MET A 107 -0.52 9.07 -15.57
C MET A 107 0.10 7.70 -15.26
N LEU A 108 1.08 7.25 -16.05
CA LEU A 108 1.76 5.98 -15.84
C LEU A 108 2.49 5.95 -14.49
N ALA A 109 3.09 7.06 -14.08
CA ALA A 109 3.76 7.17 -12.79
C ALA A 109 2.79 7.05 -11.61
N LEU A 110 1.63 7.71 -11.67
CA LEU A 110 0.62 7.59 -10.62
C LEU A 110 0.05 6.18 -10.51
N ILE A 111 -0.36 5.61 -11.64
CA ILE A 111 -0.97 4.27 -11.68
C ILE A 111 0.08 3.22 -11.31
N GLY A 112 1.23 3.23 -11.99
CA GLY A 112 2.33 2.29 -11.73
C GLY A 112 2.91 2.43 -10.33
N GLY A 113 3.04 3.66 -9.83
CA GLY A 113 3.44 3.93 -8.45
C GLY A 113 2.44 3.34 -7.46
N SER A 114 1.13 3.54 -7.69
CA SER A 114 0.09 3.00 -6.81
C SER A 114 0.10 1.48 -6.78
N MET A 115 0.30 0.83 -7.93
CA MET A 115 0.49 -0.62 -8.01
C MET A 115 1.75 -1.06 -7.23
N ALA A 116 2.88 -0.39 -7.43
CA ALA A 116 4.12 -0.69 -6.73
C ALA A 116 4.00 -0.52 -5.20
N GLY A 117 3.29 0.53 -4.75
CA GLY A 117 2.97 0.75 -3.34
C GLY A 117 2.12 -0.38 -2.76
N ALA A 118 1.10 -0.83 -3.48
CA ALA A 118 0.26 -1.95 -3.06
C ALA A 118 1.04 -3.27 -2.97
N VAL A 119 1.88 -3.59 -3.97
CA VAL A 119 2.74 -4.78 -3.98
C VAL A 119 3.77 -4.72 -2.84
N SER A 120 4.32 -3.54 -2.57
CA SER A 120 5.28 -3.35 -1.47
C SER A 120 4.64 -3.66 -0.12
N TYR A 121 3.39 -3.23 0.10
CA TYR A 121 2.64 -3.58 1.31
C TYR A 121 2.37 -5.08 1.40
N ASP A 122 1.88 -5.70 0.32
CA ASP A 122 1.57 -7.13 0.28
C ASP A 122 2.81 -7.99 0.60
N SER A 123 3.97 -7.60 0.05
CA SER A 123 5.25 -8.25 0.32
C SER A 123 5.67 -8.13 1.79
N GLN A 124 5.43 -6.97 2.42
CA GLN A 124 5.71 -6.78 3.86
C GLN A 124 4.80 -7.65 4.74
N VAL A 125 3.51 -7.75 4.42
CA VAL A 125 2.56 -8.61 5.15
C VAL A 125 2.97 -10.08 5.05
N LYS A 126 3.22 -10.58 3.84
CA LYS A 126 3.68 -11.96 3.62
C LYS A 126 4.99 -12.27 4.34
N ARG A 127 5.93 -11.32 4.37
CA ARG A 127 7.19 -11.47 5.10
C ARG A 127 6.98 -11.55 6.61
N LEU A 128 6.10 -10.71 7.16
CA LEU A 128 5.76 -10.73 8.59
C LEU A 128 5.04 -12.02 8.99
N GLU A 129 4.14 -12.53 8.15
CA GLU A 129 3.45 -13.80 8.37
C GLU A 129 4.43 -14.98 8.37
N ARG A 130 5.43 -15.01 7.46
CA ARG A 130 6.49 -16.04 7.49
C ARG A 130 7.33 -15.99 8.76
N ILE A 131 7.66 -14.79 9.25
CA ILE A 131 8.43 -14.63 10.49
C ILE A 131 7.61 -15.10 11.69
N ARG A 132 6.31 -14.77 11.74
CA ARG A 132 5.40 -15.18 12.83
C ARG A 132 5.04 -16.66 12.79
N GLY A 133 4.80 -17.24 11.62
CA GLY A 133 4.52 -18.67 11.43
C GLY A 133 5.76 -19.57 11.59
N GLY A 134 6.96 -18.99 11.58
CA GLY A 134 8.23 -19.67 11.85
C GLY A 134 8.66 -19.67 13.33
N GLN A 135 7.85 -19.15 14.25
CA GLN A 135 8.04 -19.35 15.69
C GLN A 135 7.37 -20.68 16.08
N PRO A 136 8.10 -21.80 16.27
CA PRO A 136 7.53 -22.91 17.00
C PRO A 136 7.22 -22.40 18.41
N ALA A 137 6.02 -22.69 18.89
CA ALA A 137 5.73 -22.64 20.31
C ALA A 137 6.83 -23.43 21.03
N LYS A 138 7.70 -22.73 21.75
CA LYS A 138 8.54 -23.39 22.74
C LYS A 138 7.60 -23.85 23.85
N ASP A 139 7.45 -25.16 23.93
CA ASP A 139 6.85 -25.89 25.02
C ASP A 139 7.33 -25.38 26.38
N GLU A 140 6.40 -25.05 27.27
CA GLU A 140 6.50 -25.43 28.68
C GLU A 140 5.18 -26.13 29.08
N GLY A 141 4.89 -27.21 28.36
CA GLY A 141 4.05 -28.29 28.89
C GLY A 141 4.93 -29.18 29.76
N VAL A 142 5.01 -28.87 31.05
CA VAL A 142 5.65 -29.74 32.04
C VAL A 142 4.80 -30.99 32.27
N SER A 143 5.46 -32.13 32.14
CA SER A 143 5.13 -33.51 32.60
C SER A 143 4.13 -34.32 31.76
N PRO A 144 4.50 -35.57 31.40
CA PRO A 144 4.24 -36.67 32.33
C PRO A 144 5.29 -37.79 32.38
N ASP A 145 5.44 -38.33 33.60
CA ASP A 145 5.51 -39.77 33.90
C ASP A 145 6.71 -40.57 33.37
N GLY A 146 7.75 -40.68 34.21
CA GLY A 146 8.88 -41.60 34.06
C GLY A 146 8.70 -42.80 34.98
N SER A 147 8.46 -43.96 34.39
CA SER A 147 8.35 -45.26 35.03
C SER A 147 9.65 -45.69 35.72
N LEU A 148 9.51 -46.34 36.88
CA LEU A 148 10.50 -47.28 37.40
C LEU A 148 9.73 -48.54 37.81
N GLY A 149 10.05 -49.64 37.15
CA GLY A 149 9.41 -50.94 37.38
C GLY A 149 10.04 -51.70 38.55
N GLU A 150 9.36 -52.76 38.96
CA GLU A 150 9.99 -53.99 39.47
C GLU A 150 9.13 -55.21 39.06
N PRO A 151 9.76 -56.35 38.71
CA PRO A 151 9.08 -57.61 38.46
C PRO A 151 9.19 -58.59 39.64
N GLY A 152 8.13 -59.38 39.85
CA GLY A 152 8.22 -60.74 40.42
C GLY A 152 7.50 -60.99 41.74
N ALA A 153 6.48 -61.86 41.69
CA ALA A 153 6.31 -63.04 42.56
C ALA A 153 4.94 -63.71 42.28
N ASP A 154 4.99 -64.97 41.83
CA ASP A 154 4.27 -66.15 42.36
C ASP A 154 2.77 -66.00 42.74
N THR A 155 1.80 -66.82 42.32
CA THR A 155 1.72 -68.27 42.01
C THR A 155 0.27 -68.60 41.52
N PRO A 156 -0.01 -69.81 41.01
CA PRO A 156 -1.28 -70.17 40.35
C PRO A 156 -2.26 -71.03 41.18
N SER A 157 -3.49 -71.15 40.66
CA SER A 157 -4.57 -72.14 40.94
C SER A 157 -5.21 -72.06 42.35
N GLY A 158 -6.52 -72.13 42.53
CA GLY A 158 -7.52 -72.98 41.88
C GLY A 158 -8.08 -73.91 42.95
N GLY A 159 -9.32 -73.65 43.39
CA GLY A 159 -10.07 -74.41 44.40
C GLY A 159 -11.32 -73.65 44.83
#